data_AF-A0A444MJ66-F1
#
_entry.id   AF-A0A444MJ66-F1
#
_cell.length_a   1.000
_cell.length_b   1.000
_cell.length_c   1.000
_cell.angle_alpha   90.00
_cell.angle_beta   90.00
_cell.angle_gamma   90.00
#
_symmetry.space_group_name_H-M   'P 1'
#
loop_
_entity.id
_entity.type
_entity.pdbx_description
1 polymer ?
#
loop_
_entity_poly.entity_id
_entity_poly.type
_entity_poly.pdbx_seq_one_letter_code
_entity_poly.pdbx_strand_id
1 'polypeptide(L)'
;MTIEDLYEVILKSDAGEIEELVDENRSELKLLLSNLTVSTVNTNLLIGALSHINQFDSEVLRHPAYQILYISFGLYFKQANKSAFVTTCYNKIDDSILKQRLFAWLQYKNYTKPASHINRFGAYLEKLSEAVSDGQEEYFDEILVDLFKYYTDFAHVPGFQEQFLDEDLLEQFDILKEFNSKKAALEYQPEIEIDTEHVYQPTVFSNALFNRKFLTYLRNHEDTIWHDILLGYSSYTIRSKIINFGQGHFDNEYNELTADQIVKLYCFYNMRKHYYSSLYLFEKSTWLKRFIKQPGTIKFIDIGCGPATSAIAFIDYLISLGMEVAEFDYIAVDYYNSMLKGAADMMDNELHQPVNASIYINELKLLDLDVLEDASCVLINTSYLFASDSLNENELAESIQNILKIPNKCPKFLFFQNVIEPEKNEKYERFKNILHDPELIFEENRVVKYNNYRHSTWPPTSERVRFEVIKF
;
A
#
# COMPACT_ATOMS: atom_id res chain seq x y z
N MET A 1 20.84 -7.45 -13.44
CA MET A 1 21.43 -6.38 -14.28
C MET A 1 20.89 -5.03 -13.79
N THR A 2 21.75 -4.03 -13.57
CA THR A 2 21.31 -2.66 -13.24
C THR A 2 21.11 -1.81 -14.51
N ILE A 3 20.53 -0.61 -14.38
CA ILE A 3 20.38 0.29 -15.53
C ILE A 3 21.73 0.84 -15.99
N GLU A 4 22.67 1.03 -15.07
CA GLU A 4 24.05 1.41 -15.36
C GLU A 4 24.78 0.31 -16.14
N ASP A 5 24.60 -0.96 -15.73
CA ASP A 5 25.18 -2.11 -16.44
C ASP A 5 24.64 -2.18 -17.87
N LEU A 6 23.32 -2.09 -18.04
CA LEU A 6 22.67 -2.13 -19.35
C LEU A 6 23.18 -1.00 -20.25
N TYR A 7 23.27 0.22 -19.71
CA TYR A 7 23.78 1.38 -20.44
C TYR A 7 25.23 1.19 -20.91
N GLU A 8 26.11 0.75 -20.01
CA GLU A 8 27.52 0.53 -20.33
C GLU A 8 27.71 -0.58 -21.38
N VAL A 9 26.90 -1.63 -21.34
CA VAL A 9 26.91 -2.69 -22.36
C VAL A 9 26.44 -2.13 -23.69
N ILE A 10 25.29 -1.45 -23.75
CA ILE A 10 24.76 -0.87 -24.99
C ILE A 10 25.78 0.04 -25.67
N LEU A 11 26.48 0.89 -24.92
CA LEU A 11 27.46 1.82 -25.50
C LEU A 11 28.71 1.17 -26.09
N LYS A 12 29.08 -0.01 -25.59
CA LYS A 12 30.30 -0.71 -26.01
C LYS A 12 30.04 -1.76 -27.07
N SER A 13 28.77 -2.12 -27.27
CA SER A 13 28.38 -3.20 -28.16
C SER A 13 27.96 -2.71 -29.55
N ASP A 14 28.18 -3.59 -30.52
CA ASP A 14 27.60 -3.45 -31.85
C ASP A 14 26.15 -3.95 -31.89
N ALA A 15 25.53 -3.91 -33.05
CA ALA A 15 24.13 -4.26 -33.17
C ALA A 15 23.85 -5.75 -32.85
N GLY A 16 24.70 -6.66 -33.33
CA GLY A 16 24.49 -8.10 -33.12
C GLY A 16 24.66 -8.48 -31.65
N GLU A 17 25.63 -7.87 -30.97
CA GLU A 17 25.85 -8.09 -29.53
C GLU A 17 24.66 -7.59 -28.68
N ILE A 18 24.04 -6.46 -29.06
CA ILE A 18 22.84 -5.96 -28.37
C ILE A 18 21.64 -6.87 -28.63
N GLU A 19 21.48 -7.38 -29.84
CA GLU A 19 20.42 -8.35 -30.15
C GLU A 19 20.54 -9.59 -29.26
N GLU A 20 21.72 -10.20 -29.20
CA GLU A 20 21.98 -11.39 -28.39
C GLU A 20 21.71 -11.13 -26.90
N LEU A 21 22.20 -10.01 -26.36
CA LEU A 21 21.95 -9.60 -24.97
C LEU A 21 20.44 -9.52 -24.66
N VAL A 22 19.66 -8.88 -25.54
CA VAL A 22 18.24 -8.67 -25.31
C VAL A 22 17.46 -9.97 -25.43
N ASP A 23 17.80 -10.82 -26.39
CA ASP A 23 17.12 -12.10 -26.58
C ASP A 23 17.40 -13.06 -25.42
N GLU A 24 18.62 -13.11 -24.90
CA GLU A 24 18.98 -13.93 -23.75
C GLU A 24 18.36 -13.44 -22.43
N ASN A 25 18.22 -12.11 -22.27
CA ASN A 25 17.81 -11.49 -21.00
C ASN A 25 16.43 -10.83 -21.06
N ARG A 26 15.59 -11.23 -22.01
CA ARG A 26 14.32 -10.55 -22.35
C ARG A 26 13.43 -10.25 -21.14
N SER A 27 13.20 -11.22 -20.27
CA SER A 27 12.32 -11.07 -19.11
C SER A 27 12.94 -10.16 -18.04
N GLU A 28 14.24 -10.29 -17.80
CA GLU A 28 14.96 -9.47 -16.83
C GLU A 28 15.00 -8.00 -17.27
N LEU A 29 15.25 -7.74 -18.55
CA LEU A 29 15.27 -6.39 -19.12
C LEU A 29 13.89 -5.73 -19.09
N LYS A 30 12.84 -6.46 -19.47
CA LYS A 30 11.46 -5.96 -19.35
C LYS A 30 11.16 -5.55 -17.91
N LEU A 31 11.51 -6.41 -16.93
CA LEU A 31 11.28 -6.14 -15.52
C LEU A 31 12.12 -4.95 -15.01
N LEU A 32 13.39 -4.86 -15.40
CA LEU A 32 14.27 -3.75 -15.05
C LEU A 32 13.69 -2.42 -15.54
N LEU A 33 13.29 -2.35 -16.82
CA LEU A 33 12.85 -1.12 -17.46
C LEU A 33 11.42 -0.74 -17.05
N SER A 34 10.52 -1.69 -16.79
CA SER A 34 9.15 -1.40 -16.33
C SER A 34 9.12 -0.85 -14.91
N ASN A 35 10.09 -1.18 -14.07
CA ASN A 35 10.18 -0.73 -12.68
C ASN A 35 11.20 0.40 -12.46
N LEU A 36 11.82 0.89 -13.53
CA LEU A 36 12.85 1.91 -13.43
C LEU A 36 12.24 3.23 -12.94
N THR A 37 12.72 3.70 -11.78
CA THR A 37 12.24 4.97 -11.22
C THR A 37 12.63 6.15 -12.09
N VAL A 38 11.70 7.10 -12.27
CA VAL A 38 11.98 8.33 -13.01
C VAL A 38 12.93 9.21 -12.20
N SER A 39 14.16 9.34 -12.67
CA SER A 39 15.16 10.25 -12.10
C SER A 39 15.95 10.94 -13.21
N THR A 40 16.61 12.06 -12.88
CA THR A 40 17.48 12.76 -13.84
C THR A 40 18.60 11.84 -14.33
N VAL A 41 19.17 11.03 -13.43
CA VAL A 41 20.26 10.09 -13.76
C VAL A 41 19.77 9.02 -14.74
N ASN A 42 18.72 8.29 -14.38
CA ASN A 42 18.15 7.22 -15.21
C ASN A 42 17.70 7.74 -16.58
N THR A 43 17.11 8.93 -16.60
CA THR A 43 16.66 9.58 -17.84
C THR A 43 17.84 9.88 -18.77
N ASN A 44 18.96 10.35 -18.23
CA ASN A 44 20.15 10.65 -19.04
C ASN A 44 20.81 9.37 -19.58
N LEU A 45 20.87 8.29 -18.78
CA LEU A 45 21.38 6.99 -19.22
C LEU A 45 20.54 6.46 -20.40
N LEU A 46 19.22 6.46 -20.27
CA LEU A 46 18.34 5.98 -21.33
C LEU A 46 18.37 6.85 -22.60
N ILE A 47 18.54 8.17 -22.45
CA ILE A 47 18.74 9.06 -23.61
C ILE A 47 20.04 8.69 -24.35
N GLY A 48 21.13 8.45 -23.61
CA GLY A 48 22.40 8.05 -24.20
C GLY A 48 22.30 6.70 -24.92
N ALA A 49 21.69 5.70 -24.28
CA ALA A 49 21.44 4.38 -24.89
C ALA A 49 20.60 4.49 -26.18
N LEU A 50 19.49 5.23 -26.12
CA LEU A 50 18.63 5.47 -27.28
C LEU A 50 19.38 6.19 -28.42
N SER A 51 20.25 7.15 -28.08
CA SER A 51 21.04 7.90 -29.06
C SER A 51 22.09 7.04 -29.74
N HIS A 52 22.66 6.07 -29.03
CA HIS A 52 23.59 5.08 -29.59
C HIS A 52 22.86 4.11 -30.53
N ILE A 53 21.77 3.49 -30.06
CA ILE A 53 20.96 2.54 -30.84
C ILE A 53 20.48 3.17 -32.16
N ASN A 54 20.06 4.43 -32.13
CA ASN A 54 19.58 5.13 -33.33
C ASN A 54 20.66 5.41 -34.39
N GLN A 55 21.94 5.11 -34.14
CA GLN A 55 23.02 5.20 -35.13
C GLN A 55 23.09 3.96 -36.04
N PHE A 56 22.44 2.86 -35.66
CA PHE A 56 22.41 1.64 -36.45
C PHE A 56 21.50 1.74 -37.67
N ASP A 57 21.68 0.81 -38.61
CA ASP A 57 20.90 0.74 -39.84
C ASP A 57 19.41 0.49 -39.54
N SER A 58 18.52 1.14 -40.31
CA SER A 58 17.08 1.01 -40.14
C SER A 58 16.54 -0.41 -40.32
N GLU A 59 17.19 -1.25 -41.12
CA GLU A 59 16.79 -2.66 -41.31
C GLU A 59 17.11 -3.49 -40.05
N VAL A 60 18.26 -3.23 -39.42
CA VAL A 60 18.67 -3.89 -38.17
C VAL A 60 17.72 -3.54 -37.03
N LEU A 61 17.31 -2.27 -36.95
CA LEU A 61 16.39 -1.77 -35.91
C LEU A 61 14.97 -2.35 -35.98
N ARG A 62 14.61 -3.09 -37.03
CA ARG A 62 13.35 -3.84 -37.12
C ARG A 62 13.40 -5.18 -36.37
N HIS A 63 14.57 -5.61 -35.90
CA HIS A 63 14.67 -6.85 -35.15
C HIS A 63 13.85 -6.80 -33.84
N PRO A 64 13.21 -7.91 -33.41
CA PRO A 64 12.38 -7.95 -32.21
C PRO A 64 13.07 -7.45 -30.93
N ALA A 65 14.38 -7.68 -30.80
CA ALA A 65 15.20 -7.17 -29.70
C ALA A 65 15.09 -5.64 -29.55
N TYR A 66 15.26 -4.90 -30.66
CA TYR A 66 15.15 -3.44 -30.64
C TYR A 66 13.72 -2.96 -30.43
N GLN A 67 12.74 -3.69 -30.94
CA GLN A 67 11.33 -3.40 -30.70
C GLN A 67 11.02 -3.41 -29.19
N ILE A 68 11.56 -4.40 -28.46
CA ILE A 68 11.44 -4.48 -26.99
C ILE A 68 12.08 -3.27 -26.31
N LEU A 69 13.29 -2.88 -26.73
CA LEU A 69 13.98 -1.71 -26.17
C LEU A 69 13.22 -0.42 -26.46
N TYR A 70 12.79 -0.18 -27.70
CA TYR A 70 12.03 1.03 -28.06
C TYR A 70 10.72 1.14 -27.30
N ILE A 71 9.98 0.04 -27.15
CA ILE A 71 8.75 -0.01 -26.35
C ILE A 71 9.05 0.34 -24.89
N SER A 72 10.04 -0.32 -24.30
CA SER A 72 10.39 -0.15 -22.88
C SER A 72 10.88 1.28 -22.59
N PHE A 73 11.74 1.82 -23.47
CA PHE A 73 12.21 3.20 -23.38
C PHE A 73 11.06 4.19 -23.61
N GLY A 74 10.17 3.93 -24.57
CA GLY A 74 9.01 4.76 -24.85
C GLY A 74 8.08 4.89 -23.64
N LEU A 75 7.80 3.78 -22.95
CA LEU A 75 7.00 3.76 -21.73
C LEU A 75 7.69 4.50 -20.57
N TYR A 76 9.00 4.30 -20.39
CA TYR A 76 9.78 5.07 -19.41
C TYR A 76 9.73 6.59 -19.71
N PHE A 77 9.97 7.00 -20.96
CA PHE A 77 9.97 8.41 -21.33
C PHE A 77 8.58 9.04 -21.22
N LYS A 78 7.52 8.26 -21.44
CA LYS A 78 6.14 8.66 -21.16
C LYS A 78 5.97 8.97 -19.67
N GLN A 79 6.44 8.09 -18.78
CA GLN A 79 6.41 8.30 -17.33
C GLN A 79 7.23 9.53 -16.92
N ALA A 80 8.40 9.73 -17.55
CA ALA A 80 9.27 10.90 -17.37
C ALA A 80 8.77 12.19 -18.06
N ASN A 81 7.60 12.14 -18.72
CA ASN A 81 6.99 13.24 -19.46
C ASN A 81 7.94 13.88 -20.51
N LYS A 82 8.66 13.05 -21.26
CA LYS A 82 9.61 13.49 -22.31
C LYS A 82 9.06 13.21 -23.72
N SER A 83 8.13 14.04 -24.18
CA SER A 83 7.40 13.83 -25.44
C SER A 83 8.29 13.63 -26.66
N ALA A 84 9.41 14.37 -26.79
CA ALA A 84 10.34 14.22 -27.90
C ALA A 84 10.90 12.79 -28.02
N PHE A 85 11.31 12.18 -26.89
CA PHE A 85 11.85 10.83 -26.88
C PHE A 85 10.77 9.76 -27.03
N VAL A 86 9.56 10.01 -26.52
CA VAL A 86 8.40 9.14 -26.79
C VAL A 86 8.11 9.10 -28.30
N THR A 87 8.10 10.26 -28.97
CA THR A 87 7.93 10.33 -30.43
C THR A 87 9.03 9.59 -31.18
N THR A 88 10.30 9.73 -30.74
CA THR A 88 11.42 8.99 -31.32
C THR A 88 11.21 7.49 -31.25
N CYS A 89 10.84 6.95 -30.06
CA CYS A 89 10.54 5.54 -29.90
C CYS A 89 9.32 5.12 -30.73
N TYR A 90 8.21 5.86 -30.63
CA TYR A 90 6.96 5.58 -31.36
C TYR A 90 7.17 5.40 -32.86
N ASN A 91 7.99 6.25 -33.48
CA ASN A 91 8.29 6.18 -34.92
C ASN A 91 9.13 4.97 -35.33
N LYS A 92 9.73 4.26 -34.37
CA LYS A 92 10.57 3.07 -34.57
C LYS A 92 9.89 1.76 -34.21
N ILE A 93 8.76 1.84 -33.49
CA ILE A 93 8.01 0.67 -33.05
C ILE A 93 7.09 0.20 -34.19
N ASP A 94 7.07 -1.10 -34.45
CA ASP A 94 6.13 -1.74 -35.37
C ASP A 94 4.71 -1.73 -34.78
N ASP A 95 3.70 -1.93 -35.63
CA ASP A 95 2.32 -1.86 -35.18
C ASP A 95 2.04 -2.89 -34.08
N SER A 96 1.66 -2.38 -32.91
CA SER A 96 1.45 -3.14 -31.67
C SER A 96 0.55 -2.35 -30.73
N ILE A 97 -0.08 -3.03 -29.77
CA ILE A 97 -0.88 -2.39 -28.72
C ILE A 97 -0.07 -1.32 -27.99
N LEU A 98 1.18 -1.62 -27.64
CA LEU A 98 2.03 -0.70 -26.89
C LEU A 98 2.39 0.55 -27.70
N LYS A 99 2.50 0.43 -29.03
CA LYS A 99 2.61 1.60 -29.92
C LYS A 99 1.33 2.44 -29.89
N GLN A 100 0.15 1.83 -29.94
CA GLN A 100 -1.13 2.55 -29.84
C GLN A 100 -1.27 3.26 -28.50
N ARG A 101 -0.83 2.63 -27.41
CA ARG A 101 -0.79 3.23 -26.07
C ARG A 101 0.09 4.49 -26.02
N LEU A 102 1.29 4.45 -26.61
CA LEU A 102 2.15 5.63 -26.72
C LEU A 102 1.53 6.71 -27.63
N PHE A 103 0.84 6.30 -28.69
CA PHE A 103 0.16 7.21 -29.61
C PHE A 103 -0.99 7.96 -28.94
N ALA A 104 -1.85 7.25 -28.20
CA ALA A 104 -2.93 7.86 -27.41
C ALA A 104 -2.39 8.88 -26.41
N TRP A 105 -1.27 8.57 -25.74
CA TRP A 105 -0.59 9.52 -24.86
C TRP A 105 -0.07 10.76 -25.60
N LEU A 106 0.62 10.57 -26.73
CA LEU A 106 1.11 11.67 -27.57
C LEU A 106 -0.03 12.55 -28.08
N GLN A 107 -1.17 11.95 -28.43
CA GLN A 107 -2.34 12.66 -28.95
C GLN A 107 -2.85 13.70 -27.95
N TYR A 108 -3.07 13.33 -26.69
CA TYR A 108 -3.55 14.30 -25.70
C TYR A 108 -2.46 15.29 -25.27
N LYS A 109 -1.17 14.90 -25.32
CA LYS A 109 -0.07 15.84 -25.08
C LYS A 109 0.01 16.95 -26.15
N ASN A 110 -0.57 16.73 -27.32
CA ASN A 110 -0.71 17.74 -28.36
C ASN A 110 -1.94 18.67 -28.17
N TYR A 111 -2.76 18.44 -27.14
CA TYR A 111 -3.88 19.32 -26.82
C TYR A 111 -3.36 20.53 -26.05
N THR A 112 -2.96 21.57 -26.79
CA THR A 112 -2.31 22.76 -26.20
C THR A 112 -3.27 23.74 -25.54
N LYS A 113 -4.59 23.57 -25.71
CA LYS A 113 -5.63 24.45 -25.15
C LYS A 113 -6.52 23.65 -24.21
N PRO A 114 -6.93 24.20 -23.05
CA PRO A 114 -7.85 23.52 -22.12
C PRO A 114 -9.11 22.98 -22.80
N ALA A 115 -9.76 23.78 -23.65
CA ALA A 115 -10.96 23.38 -24.39
C ALA A 115 -10.73 22.18 -25.34
N SER A 116 -9.51 21.93 -25.79
CA SER A 116 -9.20 20.77 -26.64
C SER A 116 -9.37 19.46 -25.89
N HIS A 117 -9.13 19.43 -24.56
CA HIS A 117 -9.29 18.22 -23.75
C HIS A 117 -10.74 17.77 -23.64
N ILE A 118 -11.69 18.72 -23.74
CA ILE A 118 -13.12 18.46 -23.75
C ILE A 118 -13.56 18.07 -25.17
N ASN A 119 -13.32 18.98 -26.14
CA ASN A 119 -13.82 18.82 -27.51
C ASN A 119 -13.24 17.62 -28.26
N ARG A 120 -12.12 17.07 -27.79
CA ARG A 120 -11.44 15.92 -28.40
C ARG A 120 -11.39 14.71 -27.46
N PHE A 121 -12.15 14.72 -26.37
CA PHE A 121 -12.13 13.61 -25.43
C PHE A 121 -12.55 12.29 -26.08
N GLY A 122 -13.64 12.27 -26.86
CA GLY A 122 -14.05 11.08 -27.61
C GLY A 122 -12.98 10.58 -28.59
N ALA A 123 -12.27 11.48 -29.27
CA ALA A 123 -11.17 11.10 -30.18
C ALA A 123 -9.94 10.54 -29.43
N TYR A 124 -9.74 10.93 -28.17
CA TYR A 124 -8.75 10.31 -27.30
C TYR A 124 -9.21 8.92 -26.84
N LEU A 125 -10.48 8.77 -26.42
CA LEU A 125 -11.05 7.48 -26.02
C LEU A 125 -11.01 6.45 -27.16
N GLU A 126 -11.25 6.87 -28.40
CA GLU A 126 -11.11 6.02 -29.59
C GLU A 126 -9.69 5.45 -29.72
N LYS A 127 -8.67 6.32 -29.63
CA LYS A 127 -7.26 5.88 -29.69
C LYS A 127 -6.81 5.07 -28.49
N LEU A 128 -7.36 5.37 -27.33
CA LEU A 128 -7.09 4.61 -26.13
C LEU A 128 -7.73 3.20 -26.20
N SER A 129 -8.91 3.09 -26.80
CA SER A 129 -9.60 1.81 -27.01
C SER A 129 -8.87 0.92 -28.02
N GLU A 130 -8.25 1.50 -29.05
CA GLU A 130 -7.34 0.79 -29.97
C GLU A 130 -6.11 0.17 -29.26
N ALA A 131 -5.80 0.64 -28.04
CA ALA A 131 -4.69 0.14 -27.23
C ALA A 131 -5.11 -0.87 -26.14
N VAL A 132 -6.36 -1.35 -26.15
CA VAL A 132 -6.83 -2.32 -25.13
C VAL A 132 -6.42 -3.75 -25.47
N SER A 133 -6.62 -4.19 -26.72
CA SER A 133 -6.32 -5.55 -27.15
C SER A 133 -6.01 -5.62 -28.64
N ASP A 134 -5.18 -6.59 -29.03
CA ASP A 134 -4.91 -7.02 -30.41
C ASP A 134 -5.52 -8.40 -30.71
N GLY A 135 -6.31 -8.95 -29.79
CA GLY A 135 -6.89 -10.29 -29.87
C GLY A 135 -5.98 -11.42 -29.39
N GLN A 136 -4.73 -11.13 -29.01
CA GLN A 136 -3.80 -12.08 -28.37
C GLN A 136 -3.54 -11.70 -26.91
N GLU A 137 -3.32 -10.42 -26.65
CA GLU A 137 -3.06 -9.86 -25.31
C GLU A 137 -4.09 -8.77 -24.96
N GLU A 138 -4.40 -8.62 -23.67
CA GLU A 138 -5.27 -7.57 -23.13
C GLU A 138 -4.50 -6.73 -22.12
N TYR A 139 -4.48 -5.41 -22.30
CA TYR A 139 -3.74 -4.45 -21.47
C TYR A 139 -4.69 -3.52 -20.69
N PHE A 140 -5.87 -4.02 -20.35
CA PHE A 140 -6.98 -3.20 -19.90
C PHE A 140 -6.61 -2.35 -18.67
N ASP A 141 -6.00 -2.96 -17.65
CA ASP A 141 -5.66 -2.26 -16.40
C ASP A 141 -4.57 -1.19 -16.62
N GLU A 142 -3.57 -1.43 -17.47
CA GLU A 142 -2.55 -0.43 -17.80
C GLU A 142 -3.11 0.76 -18.58
N ILE A 143 -4.12 0.52 -19.41
CA ILE A 143 -4.83 1.59 -20.13
C ILE A 143 -5.72 2.38 -19.16
N LEU A 144 -6.36 1.73 -18.19
CA LEU A 144 -7.11 2.43 -17.14
C LEU A 144 -6.21 3.34 -16.29
N VAL A 145 -4.98 2.91 -15.98
CA VAL A 145 -3.98 3.76 -15.30
C VAL A 145 -3.64 4.99 -16.15
N ASP A 146 -3.53 4.84 -17.47
CA ASP A 146 -3.28 5.97 -18.38
C ASP A 146 -4.46 6.94 -18.42
N LEU A 147 -5.69 6.41 -18.49
CA LEU A 147 -6.91 7.20 -18.45
C LEU A 147 -7.06 7.93 -17.11
N PHE A 148 -6.72 7.28 -16.00
CA PHE A 148 -6.69 7.90 -14.67
C PHE A 148 -5.66 9.02 -14.60
N LYS A 149 -4.46 8.79 -15.13
CA LYS A 149 -3.44 9.84 -15.23
C LYS A 149 -3.98 11.04 -16.02
N TYR A 150 -4.62 10.81 -17.16
CA TYR A 150 -5.25 11.87 -17.95
C TYR A 150 -6.37 12.60 -17.18
N TYR A 151 -7.24 11.85 -16.50
CA TYR A 151 -8.27 12.38 -15.61
C TYR A 151 -7.67 13.34 -14.56
N THR A 152 -6.59 12.91 -13.88
CA THR A 152 -5.94 13.72 -12.84
C THR A 152 -5.15 14.91 -13.39
N ASP A 153 -4.40 14.75 -14.48
CA ASP A 153 -3.57 15.79 -15.09
C ASP A 153 -4.44 17.00 -15.52
N PHE A 154 -5.71 16.77 -15.91
CA PHE A 154 -6.61 17.79 -16.44
C PHE A 154 -7.87 18.04 -15.60
N ALA A 155 -7.95 17.52 -14.38
CA ALA A 155 -9.06 17.75 -13.44
C ALA A 155 -9.35 19.23 -13.16
N HIS A 156 -8.36 20.11 -13.36
CA HIS A 156 -8.47 21.56 -13.18
C HIS A 156 -9.17 22.27 -14.35
N VAL A 157 -9.42 21.59 -15.47
CA VAL A 157 -10.10 22.15 -16.65
C VAL A 157 -11.62 22.11 -16.41
N PRO A 158 -12.33 23.26 -16.41
CA PRO A 158 -13.78 23.29 -16.18
C PRO A 158 -14.55 22.47 -17.23
N GLY A 159 -15.47 21.61 -16.82
CA GLY A 159 -16.26 20.78 -17.73
C GLY A 159 -15.58 19.48 -18.17
N PHE A 160 -14.32 19.23 -17.78
CA PHE A 160 -13.58 18.05 -18.21
C PHE A 160 -13.98 16.78 -17.45
N GLN A 161 -14.19 16.86 -16.13
CA GLN A 161 -14.56 15.68 -15.34
C GLN A 161 -15.97 15.18 -15.71
N GLU A 162 -16.86 16.09 -16.11
CA GLU A 162 -18.20 15.81 -16.58
C GLU A 162 -18.21 14.93 -17.84
N GLN A 163 -17.16 15.00 -18.67
CA GLN A 163 -17.02 14.15 -19.84
C GLN A 163 -16.91 12.66 -19.49
N PHE A 164 -16.45 12.33 -18.28
CA PHE A 164 -16.37 10.94 -17.83
C PHE A 164 -17.74 10.38 -17.42
N LEU A 165 -18.76 11.23 -17.28
CA LEU A 165 -20.13 10.88 -16.92
C LEU A 165 -21.10 11.07 -18.08
N ASP A 166 -20.60 11.40 -19.27
CA ASP A 166 -21.40 11.63 -20.47
C ASP A 166 -22.02 10.31 -20.96
N GLU A 167 -23.35 10.27 -21.07
CA GLU A 167 -24.10 9.05 -21.39
C GLU A 167 -23.78 8.51 -22.80
N ASP A 168 -23.59 9.39 -23.79
CA ASP A 168 -23.28 9.00 -25.17
C ASP A 168 -21.87 8.37 -25.24
N LEU A 169 -20.90 8.98 -24.55
CA LEU A 169 -19.54 8.44 -24.46
C LEU A 169 -19.49 7.14 -23.66
N LEU A 170 -20.28 7.03 -22.59
CA LEU A 170 -20.40 5.79 -21.83
C LEU A 170 -21.00 4.69 -22.69
N GLU A 171 -22.04 4.96 -23.49
CA GLU A 171 -22.60 3.95 -24.38
C GLU A 171 -21.58 3.50 -25.44
N GLN A 172 -20.79 4.45 -25.97
CA GLN A 172 -19.83 4.19 -27.05
C GLN A 172 -18.53 3.50 -26.61
N PHE A 173 -18.01 3.79 -25.41
CA PHE A 173 -16.67 3.37 -24.99
C PHE A 173 -16.70 2.54 -23.70
N ASP A 174 -16.57 1.21 -23.83
CA ASP A 174 -16.55 0.30 -22.68
C ASP A 174 -15.41 0.60 -21.69
N ILE A 175 -14.28 1.12 -22.17
CA ILE A 175 -13.18 1.54 -21.31
C ILE A 175 -13.57 2.65 -20.33
N LEU A 176 -14.51 3.53 -20.70
CA LEU A 176 -14.98 4.59 -19.83
C LEU A 176 -15.92 4.05 -18.74
N LYS A 177 -16.75 3.05 -19.07
CA LYS A 177 -17.59 2.34 -18.07
C LYS A 177 -16.71 1.67 -17.02
N GLU A 178 -15.70 0.94 -17.47
CA GLU A 178 -14.79 0.21 -16.58
C GLU A 178 -13.87 1.16 -15.80
N PHE A 179 -13.47 2.29 -16.40
CA PHE A 179 -12.78 3.34 -15.67
C PHE A 179 -13.63 3.85 -14.51
N ASN A 180 -14.92 4.11 -14.72
CA ASN A 180 -15.80 4.59 -13.66
C ASN A 180 -16.07 3.53 -12.59
N SER A 181 -16.14 2.24 -12.97
CA SER A 181 -16.30 1.15 -12.00
C SER A 181 -15.07 0.94 -11.13
N LYS A 182 -13.87 1.17 -11.68
CA LYS A 182 -12.56 1.00 -11.00
C LYS A 182 -11.90 2.31 -10.55
N LYS A 183 -12.57 3.45 -10.67
CA LYS A 183 -11.95 4.78 -10.52
C LYS A 183 -11.27 4.97 -9.18
N ALA A 184 -11.89 4.53 -8.10
CA ALA A 184 -11.31 4.74 -6.79
C ALA A 184 -10.26 3.66 -6.47
N ALA A 185 -10.39 2.43 -6.95
CA ALA A 185 -9.28 1.47 -6.99
C ALA A 185 -8.04 2.11 -7.65
N LEU A 186 -8.18 2.75 -8.82
CA LEU A 186 -7.12 3.51 -9.53
C LEU A 186 -6.59 4.69 -8.70
N GLU A 187 -7.46 5.40 -8.00
CA GLU A 187 -7.08 6.50 -7.12
C GLU A 187 -6.22 6.05 -5.95
N TYR A 188 -6.50 4.88 -5.37
CA TYR A 188 -5.80 4.35 -4.19
C TYR A 188 -5.00 3.09 -4.48
N GLN A 189 -4.55 2.87 -5.73
CA GLN A 189 -3.71 1.70 -6.01
C GLN A 189 -2.44 1.75 -5.17
N PRO A 190 -2.04 0.62 -4.57
CA PRO A 190 -0.70 0.49 -4.01
C PRO A 190 0.34 0.73 -5.12
N GLU A 191 1.48 1.32 -4.77
CA GLU A 191 2.60 1.36 -5.72
C GLU A 191 3.06 -0.08 -5.97
N ILE A 192 3.15 -0.48 -7.25
CA ILE A 192 3.70 -1.79 -7.63
C ILE A 192 5.17 -1.80 -7.22
N GLU A 193 5.45 -2.40 -6.07
CA GLU A 193 6.80 -2.59 -5.60
C GLU A 193 7.31 -3.94 -6.10
N ILE A 194 8.54 -3.96 -6.61
CA ILE A 194 9.23 -5.19 -6.96
C ILE A 194 9.23 -6.08 -5.71
N ASP A 195 8.79 -7.34 -5.88
CA ASP A 195 8.87 -8.38 -4.85
C ASP A 195 10.35 -8.63 -4.50
N THR A 196 10.90 -7.76 -3.67
CA THR A 196 12.17 -7.96 -3.01
C THR A 196 11.87 -8.70 -1.72
N GLU A 197 12.72 -9.66 -1.36
CA GLU A 197 12.63 -10.36 -0.07
C GLU A 197 12.98 -9.41 1.08
N HIS A 198 12.12 -8.41 1.33
CA HIS A 198 12.30 -7.46 2.41
C HIS A 198 12.17 -8.17 3.75
N VAL A 199 13.17 -8.00 4.61
CA VAL A 199 13.17 -8.50 5.99
C VAL A 199 12.97 -7.32 6.92
N TYR A 200 11.78 -7.22 7.48
CA TYR A 200 11.41 -6.16 8.41
C TYR A 200 12.21 -6.27 9.71
N GLN A 201 12.55 -5.12 10.29
CA GLN A 201 13.19 -5.03 11.60
C GLN A 201 12.70 -3.75 12.29
N PRO A 202 12.75 -3.66 13.64
CA PRO A 202 12.25 -2.48 14.31
C PRO A 202 13.14 -1.28 13.96
N THR A 203 12.53 -0.11 13.82
CA THR A 203 13.25 1.15 13.61
C THR A 203 14.03 1.51 14.88
N VAL A 204 14.82 2.58 14.82
CA VAL A 204 15.49 3.08 16.04
C VAL A 204 14.45 3.46 17.09
N PHE A 205 13.34 4.07 16.67
CA PHE A 205 12.23 4.46 17.53
C PHE A 205 11.52 3.24 18.13
N SER A 206 10.94 2.35 17.31
CA SER A 206 10.18 1.22 17.84
C SER A 206 11.04 0.29 18.69
N ASN A 207 12.32 0.09 18.34
CA ASN A 207 13.24 -0.67 19.19
C ASN A 207 13.44 0.02 20.56
N ALA A 208 13.65 1.34 20.60
CA ALA A 208 13.81 2.07 21.85
C ALA A 208 12.53 2.03 22.70
N LEU A 209 11.37 2.25 22.06
CA LEU A 209 10.06 2.18 22.71
C LEU A 209 9.81 0.81 23.32
N PHE A 210 10.02 -0.28 22.57
CA PHE A 210 9.82 -1.65 23.05
C PHE A 210 10.77 -1.98 24.22
N ASN A 211 12.02 -1.51 24.16
CA ASN A 211 12.96 -1.66 25.26
C ASN A 211 12.49 -0.93 26.52
N ARG A 212 12.05 0.32 26.38
CA ARG A 212 11.55 1.16 27.47
C ARG A 212 10.29 0.57 28.12
N LYS A 213 9.31 0.17 27.32
CA LYS A 213 7.96 -0.14 27.80
C LYS A 213 7.81 -1.58 28.31
N PHE A 214 8.48 -2.58 27.72
CA PHE A 214 8.32 -3.97 28.17
C PHE A 214 9.57 -4.85 28.16
N LEU A 215 10.51 -4.74 27.20
CA LEU A 215 11.62 -5.69 27.14
C LEU A 215 12.57 -5.57 28.32
N THR A 216 12.87 -4.34 28.78
CA THR A 216 13.77 -4.13 29.93
C THR A 216 13.14 -4.68 31.21
N TYR A 217 11.85 -4.44 31.42
CA TYR A 217 11.10 -4.98 32.55
C TYR A 217 11.16 -6.51 32.56
N LEU A 218 10.80 -7.14 31.44
CA LEU A 218 10.81 -8.61 31.34
C LEU A 218 12.20 -9.18 31.57
N ARG A 219 13.24 -8.58 30.98
CA ARG A 219 14.63 -9.04 31.10
C ARG A 219 15.17 -8.99 32.52
N ASN A 220 14.80 -7.97 33.28
CA ASN A 220 15.35 -7.70 34.60
C ASN A 220 14.48 -8.21 35.75
N HIS A 221 13.34 -8.85 35.44
CA HIS A 221 12.48 -9.44 36.47
C HIS A 221 13.18 -10.62 37.15
N GLU A 222 12.98 -10.79 38.46
CA GLU A 222 13.69 -11.80 39.26
C GLU A 222 13.39 -13.24 38.81
N ASP A 223 12.14 -13.51 38.42
CA ASP A 223 11.73 -14.83 37.90
C ASP A 223 12.03 -15.04 36.40
N THR A 224 12.77 -14.14 35.76
CA THR A 224 13.14 -14.30 34.34
C THR A 224 14.52 -14.95 34.18
N ILE A 225 14.56 -16.06 33.46
CA ILE A 225 15.77 -16.60 32.83
C ILE A 225 15.68 -16.24 31.35
N TRP A 226 16.38 -15.17 30.96
CA TRP A 226 16.21 -14.54 29.65
C TRP A 226 16.28 -15.54 28.49
N HIS A 227 15.27 -15.48 27.61
CA HIS A 227 14.98 -16.39 26.50
C HIS A 227 14.35 -17.76 26.82
N ASP A 228 14.49 -18.27 28.05
CA ASP A 228 13.97 -19.60 28.42
C ASP A 228 12.69 -19.52 29.26
N ILE A 229 12.72 -18.69 30.31
CA ILE A 229 11.64 -18.48 31.28
C ILE A 229 11.40 -16.98 31.42
N LEU A 230 10.18 -16.52 31.22
CA LEU A 230 9.80 -15.12 31.43
C LEU A 230 8.77 -15.04 32.55
N LEU A 231 9.06 -14.24 33.58
CA LEU A 231 8.18 -14.08 34.76
C LEU A 231 7.80 -15.43 35.41
N GLY A 232 8.74 -16.39 35.46
CA GLY A 232 8.51 -17.72 36.03
C GLY A 232 7.84 -18.75 35.11
N TYR A 233 7.47 -18.37 33.88
CA TYR A 233 6.77 -19.26 32.95
C TYR A 233 7.55 -19.55 31.67
N SER A 234 7.42 -20.78 31.17
CA SER A 234 7.99 -21.17 29.88
C SER A 234 7.26 -20.53 28.70
N SER A 235 7.96 -20.36 27.59
CA SER A 235 7.38 -19.83 26.34
C SER A 235 6.10 -20.55 25.91
N TYR A 236 6.03 -21.87 26.07
CA TYR A 236 4.83 -22.64 25.75
C TYR A 236 3.66 -22.28 26.68
N THR A 237 3.90 -22.20 28.00
CA THR A 237 2.86 -21.87 28.99
C THR A 237 2.32 -20.48 28.74
N ILE A 238 3.20 -19.51 28.49
CA ILE A 238 2.80 -18.13 28.21
C ILE A 238 1.89 -18.10 26.99
N ARG A 239 2.38 -18.62 25.86
CA ARG A 239 1.65 -18.56 24.58
C ARG A 239 0.33 -19.34 24.61
N SER A 240 0.29 -20.53 25.20
CA SER A 240 -0.89 -21.39 25.12
C SER A 240 -1.90 -21.22 26.24
N LYS A 241 -1.50 -20.71 27.42
CA LYS A 241 -2.38 -20.63 28.59
C LYS A 241 -2.58 -19.19 29.09
N ILE A 242 -1.53 -18.38 29.10
CA ILE A 242 -1.59 -17.04 29.70
C ILE A 242 -2.17 -16.05 28.70
N ILE A 243 -1.56 -15.93 27.51
CA ILE A 243 -2.04 -15.02 26.47
C ILE A 243 -2.92 -15.72 25.42
N ASN A 244 -3.05 -17.06 25.50
CA ASN A 244 -3.87 -17.89 24.62
C ASN A 244 -3.74 -17.50 23.13
N PHE A 245 -2.50 -17.38 22.64
CA PHE A 245 -2.15 -16.96 21.28
C PHE A 245 -2.74 -15.60 20.84
N GLY A 246 -3.16 -14.77 21.79
CA GLY A 246 -3.80 -13.47 21.58
C GLY A 246 -5.29 -13.44 21.93
N GLN A 247 -5.87 -14.56 22.32
CA GLN A 247 -7.28 -14.71 22.71
C GLN A 247 -7.43 -14.83 24.25
N GLY A 248 -6.47 -14.30 25.01
CA GLY A 248 -6.51 -14.33 26.47
C GLY A 248 -7.57 -13.40 27.05
N HIS A 249 -7.96 -13.63 28.30
CA HIS A 249 -8.74 -12.68 29.09
C HIS A 249 -7.79 -11.74 29.84
N PHE A 250 -7.42 -10.63 29.21
CA PHE A 250 -6.31 -9.79 29.69
C PHE A 250 -6.61 -8.98 30.94
N ASP A 251 -7.86 -8.84 31.35
CA ASP A 251 -8.24 -8.22 32.63
C ASP A 251 -8.14 -9.21 33.81
N ASN A 252 -8.05 -10.52 33.53
CA ASN A 252 -7.90 -11.54 34.56
C ASN A 252 -6.43 -11.74 34.92
N GLU A 253 -6.16 -11.94 36.20
CA GLU A 253 -4.85 -12.39 36.67
C GLU A 253 -4.61 -13.87 36.32
N TYR A 254 -3.35 -14.27 36.21
CA TYR A 254 -2.96 -15.66 36.03
C TYR A 254 -1.97 -16.05 37.14
N ASN A 255 -2.43 -16.84 38.10
CA ASN A 255 -1.72 -17.10 39.35
C ASN A 255 -1.30 -15.76 40.00
N GLU A 256 0.01 -15.49 40.08
CA GLU A 256 0.58 -14.27 40.66
C GLU A 256 0.85 -13.17 39.62
N LEU A 257 0.56 -13.42 38.33
CA LEU A 257 0.73 -12.42 37.28
C LEU A 257 -0.43 -11.44 37.26
N THR A 258 -0.07 -10.16 37.40
CA THR A 258 -0.97 -9.02 37.19
C THR A 258 -1.35 -8.87 35.71
N ALA A 259 -2.49 -8.20 35.46
CA ALA A 259 -2.94 -7.88 34.10
C ALA A 259 -1.88 -7.13 33.27
N ASP A 260 -1.16 -6.17 33.87
CA ASP A 260 -0.08 -5.44 33.22
C ASP A 260 1.09 -6.35 32.78
N GLN A 261 1.48 -7.31 33.63
CA GLN A 261 2.50 -8.30 33.27
C GLN A 261 2.04 -9.21 32.13
N ILE A 262 0.77 -9.62 32.12
CA ILE A 262 0.19 -10.42 31.02
C ILE A 262 0.20 -9.61 29.72
N VAL A 263 -0.14 -8.32 29.75
CA VAL A 263 -0.04 -7.43 28.58
C VAL A 263 1.40 -7.32 28.09
N LYS A 264 2.40 -7.18 28.98
CA LYS A 264 3.83 -7.18 28.59
C LYS A 264 4.27 -8.49 27.93
N LEU A 265 3.76 -9.63 28.41
CA LEU A 265 3.98 -10.93 27.77
C LEU A 265 3.33 -10.99 26.38
N TYR A 266 2.13 -10.44 26.22
CA TYR A 266 1.49 -10.28 24.90
C TYR A 266 2.35 -9.40 23.99
N CYS A 267 2.87 -8.27 24.50
CA CYS A 267 3.76 -7.40 23.73
C CYS A 267 4.98 -8.17 23.21
N PHE A 268 5.58 -9.01 24.06
CA PHE A 268 6.75 -9.81 23.69
C PHE A 268 6.48 -10.84 22.58
N TYR A 269 5.35 -11.56 22.64
CA TYR A 269 5.05 -12.66 21.71
C TYR A 269 4.20 -12.29 20.50
N ASN A 270 3.17 -11.46 20.69
CA ASN A 270 2.17 -11.16 19.66
C ASN A 270 2.37 -9.76 19.06
N MET A 271 2.56 -8.71 19.88
CA MET A 271 2.70 -7.35 19.35
C MET A 271 3.90 -7.24 18.39
N ARG A 272 5.09 -7.70 18.80
CA ARG A 272 6.30 -7.55 17.97
C ARG A 272 6.18 -8.19 16.59
N LYS A 273 5.41 -9.27 16.44
CA LYS A 273 5.18 -9.89 15.12
C LYS A 273 4.09 -9.16 14.32
N HIS A 274 2.97 -8.80 14.94
CA HIS A 274 1.85 -8.12 14.29
C HIS A 274 2.18 -6.66 13.92
N TYR A 275 3.16 -6.07 14.60
CA TYR A 275 3.74 -4.78 14.25
C TYR A 275 4.28 -4.78 12.80
N TYR A 276 5.04 -5.80 12.38
CA TYR A 276 5.63 -5.83 11.04
C TYR A 276 4.61 -6.04 9.93
N SER A 277 3.58 -6.87 10.16
CA SER A 277 2.51 -7.02 9.18
C SER A 277 1.70 -5.73 9.02
N SER A 278 1.46 -5.00 10.13
CA SER A 278 0.85 -3.67 10.07
C SER A 278 1.70 -2.67 9.31
N LEU A 279 3.02 -2.65 9.54
CA LEU A 279 3.95 -1.77 8.82
C LEU A 279 3.94 -2.05 7.31
N TYR A 280 4.02 -3.32 6.92
CA TYR A 280 3.89 -3.74 5.53
C TYR A 280 2.59 -3.21 4.89
N LEU A 281 1.45 -3.34 5.59
CA LEU A 281 0.16 -2.87 5.09
C LEU A 281 0.14 -1.35 4.82
N PHE A 282 0.76 -0.55 5.70
CA PHE A 282 0.87 0.89 5.52
C PHE A 282 1.84 1.27 4.40
N GLU A 283 2.97 0.58 4.29
CA GLU A 283 3.93 0.76 3.19
C GLU A 283 3.30 0.47 1.83
N LYS A 284 2.44 -0.56 1.73
CA LYS A 284 1.64 -0.82 0.52
C LYS A 284 0.57 0.23 0.28
N SER A 285 0.06 0.85 1.33
CA SER A 285 -0.95 1.92 1.25
C SER A 285 -0.32 3.29 0.99
N THR A 286 0.57 3.41 -0.02
CA THR A 286 1.32 4.64 -0.32
C THR A 286 0.44 5.86 -0.59
N TRP A 287 -0.82 5.66 -0.99
CA TRP A 287 -1.83 6.69 -1.16
C TRP A 287 -2.16 7.43 0.15
N LEU A 288 -1.87 6.87 1.32
CA LEU A 288 -2.04 7.53 2.63
C LEU A 288 -1.27 8.86 2.71
N LYS A 289 -0.13 8.98 2.02
CA LYS A 289 0.68 10.21 1.96
C LYS A 289 -0.09 11.43 1.47
N ARG A 290 -1.20 11.23 0.77
CA ARG A 290 -2.07 12.31 0.26
C ARG A 290 -2.84 12.99 1.38
N PHE A 291 -3.22 12.26 2.43
CA PHE A 291 -4.02 12.79 3.53
C PHE A 291 -3.21 13.60 4.54
N ILE A 292 -1.91 13.32 4.64
CA ILE A 292 -0.96 14.07 5.49
C ILE A 292 -0.92 15.56 5.10
N LYS A 293 -1.14 15.89 3.82
CA LYS A 293 -1.07 17.25 3.30
C LYS A 293 -2.44 17.93 3.15
N GLN A 294 -3.53 17.23 3.49
CA GLN A 294 -4.88 17.77 3.34
C GLN A 294 -5.31 18.51 4.60
N PRO A 295 -6.19 19.52 4.48
CA PRO A 295 -6.83 20.12 5.65
C PRO A 295 -7.60 19.06 6.45
N GLY A 296 -7.55 19.17 7.77
CA GLY A 296 -8.16 18.22 8.70
C GLY A 296 -7.16 17.24 9.29
N THR A 297 -7.66 16.26 10.03
CA THR A 297 -6.83 15.31 10.78
C THR A 297 -7.12 13.87 10.38
N ILE A 298 -6.09 13.04 10.29
CA ILE A 298 -6.28 11.59 10.13
C ILE A 298 -6.88 11.04 11.42
N LYS A 299 -8.06 10.43 11.34
CA LYS A 299 -8.71 9.75 12.47
C LYS A 299 -8.40 8.26 12.37
N PHE A 300 -7.60 7.74 13.29
CA PHE A 300 -7.22 6.33 13.30
C PHE A 300 -8.00 5.56 14.37
N ILE A 301 -9.05 4.86 13.95
CA ILE A 301 -9.90 4.02 14.78
C ILE A 301 -9.35 2.60 14.77
N ASP A 302 -8.75 2.18 15.88
CA ASP A 302 -8.06 0.89 16.02
C ASP A 302 -8.88 -0.06 16.90
N ILE A 303 -9.57 -1.01 16.27
CA ILE A 303 -10.54 -1.90 16.91
C ILE A 303 -9.88 -3.24 17.21
N GLY A 304 -9.92 -3.64 18.48
CA GLY A 304 -9.05 -4.69 19.01
C GLY A 304 -7.60 -4.20 19.05
N CYS A 305 -7.37 -2.96 19.48
CA CYS A 305 -6.07 -2.31 19.38
C CYS A 305 -4.94 -3.04 20.12
N GLY A 306 -5.27 -3.88 21.11
CA GLY A 306 -4.31 -4.44 22.03
C GLY A 306 -3.48 -3.31 22.66
N PRO A 307 -2.15 -3.44 22.75
CA PRO A 307 -1.25 -2.39 23.25
C PRO A 307 -0.84 -1.40 22.13
N ALA A 308 -1.81 -0.93 21.32
CA ALA A 308 -1.60 0.01 20.20
C ALA A 308 -0.66 -0.50 19.09
N THR A 309 -0.72 -1.80 18.77
CA THR A 309 0.24 -2.46 17.86
C THR A 309 0.31 -1.80 16.49
N SER A 310 -0.85 -1.62 15.84
CA SER A 310 -0.92 -1.03 14.51
C SER A 310 -0.65 0.47 14.54
N ALA A 311 -0.99 1.17 15.62
CA ALA A 311 -0.69 2.60 15.76
C ALA A 311 0.81 2.89 15.85
N ILE A 312 1.58 2.06 16.57
CA ILE A 312 3.04 2.19 16.59
C ILE A 312 3.63 1.95 15.18
N ALA A 313 3.11 0.97 14.44
CA ALA A 313 3.52 0.76 13.04
C ALA A 313 3.13 1.95 12.14
N PHE A 314 1.99 2.58 12.39
CA PHE A 314 1.55 3.77 11.65
C PHE A 314 2.44 4.99 11.94
N ILE A 315 2.87 5.19 13.18
CA ILE A 315 3.87 6.20 13.53
C ILE A 315 5.15 5.98 12.72
N ASP A 316 5.72 4.76 12.75
CA ASP A 316 6.95 4.47 12.01
C ASP A 316 6.80 4.70 10.49
N TYR A 317 5.64 4.34 9.92
CA TYR A 317 5.30 4.65 8.53
C TYR A 317 5.28 6.16 8.26
N LEU A 318 4.58 6.96 9.07
CA LEU A 318 4.49 8.40 8.89
C LEU A 318 5.85 9.10 9.01
N ILE A 319 6.69 8.66 9.95
CA ILE A 319 8.08 9.15 10.09
C ILE A 319 8.91 8.76 8.86
N SER A 320 8.72 7.56 8.29
CA SER A 320 9.40 7.13 7.07
C SER A 320 9.09 8.03 5.85
N LEU A 321 7.94 8.71 5.85
CA LEU A 321 7.55 9.69 4.85
C LEU A 321 8.19 11.08 5.06
N GLY A 322 9.05 11.22 6.08
CA GLY A 322 9.79 12.45 6.38
C GLY A 322 9.10 13.37 7.39
N MET A 323 8.08 12.89 8.11
CA MET A 323 7.51 13.64 9.24
C MET A 323 8.47 13.62 10.42
N GLU A 324 8.60 14.74 11.13
CA GLU A 324 9.38 14.80 12.39
C GLU A 324 8.63 14.13 13.54
N VAL A 325 7.30 14.28 13.56
CA VAL A 325 6.37 13.72 14.54
C VAL A 325 5.12 13.24 13.78
N ALA A 326 4.54 12.11 14.18
CA ALA A 326 3.31 11.59 13.59
C ALA A 326 2.09 12.31 14.18
N GLU A 327 1.43 13.14 13.35
CA GLU A 327 0.25 13.90 13.72
C GLU A 327 -1.05 13.19 13.26
N PHE A 328 -1.74 12.54 14.20
CA PHE A 328 -3.05 11.93 13.97
C PHE A 328 -3.79 11.70 15.29
N ASP A 329 -5.12 11.71 15.24
CA ASP A 329 -5.94 11.38 16.41
C ASP A 329 -6.13 9.87 16.50
N TYR A 330 -5.81 9.32 17.67
CA TYR A 330 -5.87 7.88 17.91
C TYR A 330 -7.11 7.51 18.72
N ILE A 331 -7.94 6.63 18.17
CA ILE A 331 -9.17 6.15 18.81
C ILE A 331 -9.01 4.66 19.02
N ALA A 332 -8.56 4.28 20.21
CA ALA A 332 -8.38 2.90 20.63
C ALA A 332 -9.69 2.30 21.11
N VAL A 333 -10.05 1.14 20.55
CA VAL A 333 -11.19 0.34 20.98
C VAL A 333 -10.72 -1.06 21.33
N ASP A 334 -10.88 -1.48 22.58
CA ASP A 334 -10.56 -2.85 23.00
C ASP A 334 -11.47 -3.28 24.15
N TYR A 335 -11.92 -4.52 24.11
CA TYR A 335 -12.80 -5.07 25.14
C TYR A 335 -12.15 -5.07 26.53
N TYR A 336 -10.83 -5.23 26.61
CA TYR A 336 -10.10 -5.32 27.88
C TYR A 336 -9.50 -3.98 28.32
N ASN A 337 -9.74 -3.60 29.57
CA ASN A 337 -9.21 -2.36 30.13
C ASN A 337 -7.68 -2.38 30.26
N SER A 338 -7.09 -3.55 30.51
CA SER A 338 -5.64 -3.72 30.57
C SER A 338 -4.98 -3.50 29.20
N MET A 339 -5.64 -3.90 28.11
CA MET A 339 -5.19 -3.60 26.75
C MET A 339 -5.28 -2.11 26.46
N LEU A 340 -6.40 -1.45 26.79
CA LEU A 340 -6.54 0.00 26.65
C LEU A 340 -5.48 0.78 27.45
N LYS A 341 -5.16 0.34 28.68
CA LYS A 341 -4.07 0.92 29.47
C LYS A 341 -2.71 0.70 28.81
N GLY A 342 -2.47 -0.49 28.26
CA GLY A 342 -1.27 -0.78 27.47
C GLY A 342 -1.16 0.09 26.22
N ALA A 343 -2.26 0.31 25.50
CA ALA A 343 -2.33 1.21 24.36
C ALA A 343 -1.99 2.64 24.76
N ALA A 344 -2.60 3.15 25.83
CA ALA A 344 -2.33 4.48 26.35
C ALA A 344 -0.86 4.66 26.76
N ASP A 345 -0.28 3.67 27.44
CA ASP A 345 1.14 3.67 27.79
C ASP A 345 2.04 3.65 26.56
N MET A 346 1.73 2.86 25.52
CA MET A 346 2.54 2.80 24.30
C MET A 346 2.44 4.08 23.47
N MET A 347 1.26 4.69 23.39
CA MET A 347 1.03 5.94 22.67
C MET A 347 1.59 7.17 23.40
N ASP A 348 1.85 7.08 24.71
CA ASP A 348 2.67 8.05 25.43
C ASP A 348 4.16 7.90 25.05
N ASN A 349 4.51 8.54 23.93
CA ASN A 349 5.85 8.56 23.36
C ASN A 349 6.13 9.87 22.61
N GLU A 350 7.42 10.10 22.33
CA GLU A 350 7.92 11.35 21.76
C GLU A 350 7.63 11.57 20.27
N LEU A 351 7.16 10.56 19.53
CA LEU A 351 6.91 10.64 18.08
C LEU A 351 5.42 10.61 17.72
N HIS A 352 4.51 10.61 18.70
CA HIS A 352 3.08 10.78 18.47
C HIS A 352 2.61 12.11 19.04
N GLN A 353 1.88 12.87 18.23
CA GLN A 353 1.22 14.09 18.66
C GLN A 353 -0.23 14.07 18.19
N PRO A 354 -1.21 13.81 19.09
CA PRO A 354 -2.61 13.95 18.71
C PRO A 354 -2.91 15.41 18.38
N VAL A 355 -3.72 15.63 17.34
CA VAL A 355 -4.09 16.99 16.92
C VAL A 355 -5.17 17.55 17.85
N ASN A 356 -6.14 16.71 18.19
CA ASN A 356 -7.21 17.05 19.13
C ASN A 356 -7.11 16.19 20.39
N ALA A 357 -7.20 14.87 20.26
CA ALA A 357 -7.21 13.96 21.41
C ALA A 357 -6.92 12.51 21.02
N SER A 358 -6.46 11.74 22.01
CA SER A 358 -6.49 10.27 21.97
C SER A 358 -7.65 9.77 22.82
N ILE A 359 -8.46 8.86 22.26
CA ILE A 359 -9.66 8.29 22.88
C ILE A 359 -9.42 6.81 23.15
N TYR A 360 -9.81 6.34 24.34
CA TYR A 360 -9.68 4.94 24.75
C TYR A 360 -11.03 4.48 25.30
N ILE A 361 -11.71 3.60 24.55
CA ILE A 361 -13.06 3.13 24.87
C ILE A 361 -13.15 1.62 24.71
N ASN A 362 -14.05 0.98 25.44
CA ASN A 362 -14.19 -0.47 25.40
C ASN A 362 -15.10 -0.99 24.28
N GLU A 363 -15.99 -0.14 23.78
CA GLU A 363 -16.98 -0.49 22.77
C GLU A 363 -17.11 0.65 21.76
N LEU A 364 -17.08 0.33 20.46
CA LEU A 364 -17.09 1.33 19.39
C LEU A 364 -18.34 2.22 19.41
N LYS A 365 -19.49 1.67 19.82
CA LYS A 365 -20.76 2.42 19.93
C LYS A 365 -20.72 3.57 20.95
N LEU A 366 -19.71 3.62 21.82
CA LEU A 366 -19.50 4.71 22.77
C LEU A 366 -18.73 5.89 22.17
N LEU A 367 -18.21 5.75 20.93
CA LEU A 367 -17.53 6.83 20.24
C LEU A 367 -18.52 7.96 19.95
N ASP A 368 -18.23 9.14 20.48
CA ASP A 368 -18.87 10.37 20.05
C ASP A 368 -18.43 10.68 18.62
N LEU A 369 -19.35 10.62 17.66
CA LEU A 369 -19.03 10.74 16.23
C LEU A 369 -18.64 12.17 15.84
N ASP A 370 -18.92 13.17 16.68
CA ASP A 370 -18.55 14.57 16.45
C ASP A 370 -17.01 14.73 16.36
N VAL A 371 -16.25 13.84 16.99
CA VAL A 371 -14.78 13.83 16.93
C VAL A 371 -14.23 13.52 15.53
N LEU A 372 -15.08 13.12 14.59
CA LEU A 372 -14.73 12.80 13.21
C LEU A 372 -15.05 13.94 12.24
N GLU A 373 -15.70 15.04 12.68
CA GLU A 373 -16.15 16.10 11.77
C GLU A 373 -15.01 16.79 10.99
N ASP A 374 -13.84 16.97 11.61
CA ASP A 374 -12.64 17.57 11.03
C ASP A 374 -11.71 16.56 10.35
N ALA A 375 -12.17 15.33 10.09
CA ALA A 375 -11.35 14.28 9.51
C ALA A 375 -10.89 14.62 8.08
N SER A 376 -9.59 14.49 7.80
CA SER A 376 -9.07 14.45 6.42
C SER A 376 -9.27 13.07 5.79
N CYS A 377 -9.15 12.02 6.60
CA CYS A 377 -9.62 10.67 6.32
C CYS A 377 -9.91 9.91 7.63
N VAL A 378 -10.72 8.86 7.53
CA VAL A 378 -10.96 7.92 8.65
C VAL A 378 -10.35 6.57 8.26
N LEU A 379 -9.45 6.07 9.10
CA LEU A 379 -8.81 4.78 8.95
C LEU A 379 -9.36 3.87 10.06
N ILE A 380 -10.07 2.81 9.68
CA ILE A 380 -10.67 1.82 10.59
C ILE A 380 -9.81 0.56 10.53
N ASN A 381 -9.00 0.32 11.55
CA ASN A 381 -8.17 -0.88 11.65
C ASN A 381 -8.89 -1.99 12.42
N THR A 382 -8.85 -3.20 11.86
CA THR A 382 -9.43 -4.42 12.44
C THR A 382 -8.41 -5.57 12.46
N SER A 383 -7.13 -5.22 12.52
CA SER A 383 -5.99 -6.16 12.50
C SER A 383 -6.15 -7.26 13.54
N TYR A 384 -6.20 -8.53 13.10
CA TYR A 384 -6.33 -9.73 13.93
C TYR A 384 -7.58 -9.76 14.85
N LEU A 385 -8.52 -8.82 14.70
CA LEU A 385 -9.72 -8.69 15.54
C LEU A 385 -10.66 -9.90 15.39
N PHE A 386 -10.86 -10.37 14.16
CA PHE A 386 -11.85 -11.39 13.82
C PHE A 386 -11.52 -12.79 14.33
N ALA A 387 -10.33 -12.99 14.92
CA ALA A 387 -10.00 -14.20 15.67
C ALA A 387 -10.56 -14.18 17.10
N SER A 388 -11.09 -13.06 17.60
CA SER A 388 -11.61 -12.96 18.96
C SER A 388 -12.94 -13.71 19.13
N ASP A 389 -13.05 -14.51 20.20
CA ASP A 389 -14.29 -15.19 20.57
C ASP A 389 -15.36 -14.23 21.08
N SER A 390 -14.96 -13.11 21.69
CA SER A 390 -15.88 -12.09 22.23
C SER A 390 -16.46 -11.15 21.17
N LEU A 391 -15.97 -11.22 19.93
CA LEU A 391 -16.44 -10.35 18.86
C LEU A 391 -17.84 -10.76 18.37
N ASN A 392 -18.77 -9.79 18.38
CA ASN A 392 -20.03 -9.84 17.66
C ASN A 392 -19.90 -9.07 16.34
N GLU A 393 -19.77 -9.79 15.21
CA GLU A 393 -19.59 -9.19 13.89
C GLU A 393 -20.76 -8.30 13.44
N ASN A 394 -22.00 -8.57 13.89
CA ASN A 394 -23.17 -7.78 13.52
C ASN A 394 -23.18 -6.42 14.21
N GLU A 395 -22.87 -6.38 15.51
CA GLU A 395 -22.78 -5.13 16.27
C GLU A 395 -21.62 -4.25 15.77
N LEU A 396 -20.50 -4.87 15.39
CA LEU A 396 -19.39 -4.16 14.77
C LEU A 396 -19.80 -3.55 13.43
N ALA A 397 -20.48 -4.31 12.57
CA ALA A 397 -20.96 -3.83 11.28
C ALA A 397 -21.92 -2.64 11.44
N GLU A 398 -22.88 -2.72 12.37
CA GLU A 398 -23.79 -1.62 12.67
C GLU A 398 -23.05 -0.37 13.14
N SER A 399 -22.07 -0.53 14.04
CA SER A 399 -21.26 0.57 14.55
C SER A 399 -20.43 1.24 13.46
N ILE A 400 -19.82 0.44 12.56
CA ILE A 400 -19.09 0.97 11.41
C ILE A 400 -20.03 1.67 10.43
N GLN A 401 -21.20 1.11 10.13
CA GLN A 401 -22.19 1.79 9.28
C GLN A 401 -22.61 3.14 9.84
N ASN A 402 -22.65 3.32 11.16
CA ASN A 402 -22.93 4.62 11.78
C ASN A 402 -21.80 5.63 11.54
N ILE A 403 -20.53 5.19 11.58
CA ILE A 403 -19.37 6.01 11.19
C ILE A 403 -19.45 6.39 9.69
N LEU A 404 -19.87 5.46 8.84
CA LEU A 404 -19.99 5.70 7.40
C LEU A 404 -21.09 6.72 7.05
N LYS A 405 -22.14 6.82 7.86
CA LYS A 405 -23.25 7.78 7.68
C LYS A 405 -22.90 9.23 8.04
N ILE A 406 -21.73 9.48 8.62
CA ILE A 406 -21.32 10.85 9.00
C ILE A 406 -21.25 11.72 7.74
N PRO A 407 -21.89 12.90 7.71
CA PRO A 407 -22.01 13.73 6.50
C PRO A 407 -20.68 14.27 5.94
N ASN A 408 -19.56 14.06 6.64
CA ASN A 408 -18.26 14.50 6.16
C ASN A 408 -17.90 13.77 4.86
N LYS A 409 -17.40 14.52 3.88
CA LYS A 409 -17.00 13.97 2.57
C LYS A 409 -15.62 13.31 2.61
N CYS A 410 -15.05 13.08 3.79
CA CYS A 410 -13.72 12.50 3.91
C CYS A 410 -13.77 11.01 3.51
N PRO A 411 -12.74 10.51 2.81
CA PRO A 411 -12.61 9.09 2.51
C PRO A 411 -12.49 8.25 3.78
N LYS A 412 -13.17 7.10 3.79
CA LYS A 412 -13.19 6.15 4.91
C LYS A 412 -12.66 4.81 4.42
N PHE A 413 -11.70 4.25 5.14
CA PHE A 413 -11.03 3.01 4.77
C PHE A 413 -11.10 2.01 5.92
N LEU A 414 -11.28 0.74 5.60
CA LEU A 414 -11.13 -0.34 6.55
C LEU A 414 -9.92 -1.19 6.18
N PHE A 415 -9.06 -1.38 7.16
CA PHE A 415 -7.85 -2.18 7.10
C PHE A 415 -8.11 -3.49 7.80
N PHE A 416 -7.95 -4.57 7.05
CA PHE A 416 -8.03 -5.93 7.55
C PHE A 416 -6.70 -6.63 7.34
N GLN A 417 -6.26 -7.32 8.39
CA GLN A 417 -5.23 -8.34 8.26
C GLN A 417 -5.50 -9.46 9.26
N ASN A 418 -5.21 -10.69 8.86
CA ASN A 418 -5.24 -11.84 9.74
C ASN A 418 -4.33 -12.93 9.16
N VAL A 419 -4.13 -14.02 9.89
CA VAL A 419 -3.47 -15.19 9.33
C VAL A 419 -4.23 -15.75 8.12
N ILE A 420 -3.51 -16.32 7.17
CA ILE A 420 -4.04 -16.73 5.85
C ILE A 420 -5.08 -17.86 5.91
N GLU A 421 -5.15 -18.60 7.01
CA GLU A 421 -6.04 -19.75 7.15
C GLU A 421 -7.53 -19.36 7.03
N PRO A 422 -8.28 -19.87 6.04
CA PRO A 422 -9.67 -19.47 5.78
C PRO A 422 -10.61 -19.61 6.98
N GLU A 423 -10.46 -20.66 7.78
CA GLU A 423 -11.29 -20.92 8.97
C GLU A 423 -11.17 -19.82 10.03
N LYS A 424 -10.04 -19.11 10.07
CA LYS A 424 -9.84 -17.98 11.00
C LYS A 424 -10.40 -16.67 10.46
N ASN A 425 -10.90 -16.66 9.23
CA ASN A 425 -11.42 -15.49 8.53
C ASN A 425 -12.94 -15.54 8.32
N GLU A 426 -13.63 -16.59 8.76
CA GLU A 426 -15.07 -16.74 8.57
C GLU A 426 -15.90 -15.59 9.19
N LYS A 427 -15.50 -15.10 10.38
CA LYS A 427 -16.16 -13.94 11.01
C LYS A 427 -15.99 -12.67 10.17
N TYR A 428 -14.82 -12.49 9.55
CA TYR A 428 -14.56 -11.35 8.67
C TYR A 428 -15.42 -11.40 7.40
N GLU A 429 -15.54 -12.57 6.77
CA GLU A 429 -16.39 -12.72 5.58
C GLU A 429 -17.86 -12.46 5.90
N ARG A 430 -18.36 -12.92 7.05
CA ARG A 430 -19.72 -12.59 7.51
C ARG A 430 -19.90 -11.10 7.78
N PHE A 431 -18.94 -10.47 8.45
CA PHE A 431 -18.91 -9.03 8.68
C PHE A 431 -18.95 -8.23 7.35
N LYS A 432 -18.08 -8.57 6.41
CA LYS A 432 -17.94 -7.91 5.11
C LYS A 432 -19.23 -7.97 4.29
N ASN A 433 -19.95 -9.09 4.33
CA ASN A 433 -21.24 -9.26 3.66
C ASN A 433 -22.38 -8.37 4.23
N ILE A 434 -22.21 -7.80 5.42
CA ILE A 434 -23.19 -6.87 6.03
C ILE A 434 -22.91 -5.42 5.60
N LEU A 435 -21.67 -5.13 5.21
CA LEU A 435 -21.29 -3.79 4.76
C LEU A 435 -21.85 -3.55 3.35
N HIS A 436 -22.53 -2.42 3.15
CA HIS A 436 -23.12 -2.06 1.87
C HIS A 436 -22.06 -1.44 0.95
N ASP A 437 -21.96 -1.95 -0.27
CA ASP A 437 -21.15 -1.43 -1.39
C ASP A 437 -19.67 -1.09 -1.09
N PRO A 438 -18.90 -1.94 -0.38
CA PRO A 438 -17.48 -1.68 -0.18
C PRO A 438 -16.70 -1.80 -1.49
N GLU A 439 -15.83 -0.84 -1.77
CA GLU A 439 -14.91 -0.89 -2.89
C GLU A 439 -13.59 -1.53 -2.44
N LEU A 440 -13.19 -2.64 -3.07
CA LEU A 440 -11.93 -3.31 -2.79
C LEU A 440 -10.76 -2.52 -3.39
N ILE A 441 -9.86 -2.04 -2.53
CA ILE A 441 -8.66 -1.29 -2.94
C ILE A 441 -7.44 -2.20 -3.04
N PHE A 442 -7.31 -3.14 -2.11
CA PHE A 442 -6.15 -4.03 -2.01
C PHE A 442 -6.57 -5.36 -1.40
N GLU A 443 -6.11 -6.46 -2.00
CA GLU A 443 -6.16 -7.80 -1.41
C GLU A 443 -4.85 -8.52 -1.71
N GLU A 444 -4.21 -9.09 -0.69
CA GLU A 444 -2.97 -9.84 -0.89
C GLU A 444 -2.79 -10.93 0.18
N ASN A 445 -2.24 -12.07 -0.25
CA ASN A 445 -1.74 -13.11 0.64
C ASN A 445 -0.21 -13.07 0.62
N ARG A 446 0.42 -12.73 1.74
CA ARG A 446 1.86 -12.46 1.80
C ARG A 446 2.55 -13.18 2.94
N VAL A 447 3.81 -13.55 2.71
CA VAL A 447 4.74 -13.97 3.76
C VAL A 447 5.53 -12.75 4.21
N VAL A 448 5.26 -12.25 5.43
CA VAL A 448 6.02 -11.14 6.00
C VAL A 448 7.21 -11.72 6.77
N LYS A 449 8.43 -11.49 6.26
CA LYS A 449 9.69 -11.89 6.92
C LYS A 449 10.16 -10.78 7.86
N TYR A 450 10.58 -11.11 9.08
CA TYR A 450 11.01 -10.11 10.05
C TYR A 450 12.02 -10.62 11.08
N ASN A 451 12.71 -9.67 11.71
CA ASN A 451 13.60 -9.84 12.84
C ASN A 451 13.15 -8.96 14.00
N ASN A 452 12.87 -9.55 15.17
CA ASN A 452 12.47 -8.82 16.38
C ASN A 452 13.60 -7.97 17.01
N TYR A 453 14.82 -8.07 16.47
CA TYR A 453 15.99 -7.31 16.89
C TYR A 453 16.58 -6.62 15.67
N ARG A 454 16.89 -5.33 15.83
CA ARG A 454 17.58 -4.55 14.81
C ARG A 454 18.98 -5.12 14.57
N HIS A 455 19.38 -5.26 13.30
CA HIS A 455 20.66 -5.85 12.88
C HIS A 455 20.89 -7.29 13.35
N SER A 456 19.81 -8.06 13.52
CA SER A 456 19.90 -9.49 13.85
C SER A 456 20.71 -10.24 12.78
N THR A 457 21.64 -11.08 13.21
CA THR A 457 22.37 -12.03 12.37
C THR A 457 21.67 -13.39 12.26
N TRP A 458 20.58 -13.59 12.99
CA TRP A 458 19.77 -14.81 12.94
C TRP A 458 18.87 -14.82 11.71
N PRO A 459 18.52 -16.02 11.19
CA PRO A 459 17.54 -16.15 10.13
C PRO A 459 16.21 -15.46 10.51
N PRO A 460 15.55 -14.76 9.57
CA PRO A 460 14.30 -14.09 9.85
C PRO A 460 13.19 -15.08 10.18
N THR A 461 12.30 -14.66 11.08
CA THR A 461 11.01 -15.33 11.28
C THR A 461 10.04 -14.90 10.18
N SER A 462 8.95 -15.63 9.99
CA SER A 462 7.91 -15.23 9.05
C SER A 462 6.51 -15.51 9.56
N GLU A 463 5.55 -14.71 9.08
CA GLU A 463 4.12 -14.88 9.29
C GLU A 463 3.40 -14.85 7.94
N ARG A 464 2.40 -15.72 7.77
CA ARG A 464 1.58 -15.79 6.55
C ARG A 464 0.29 -15.03 6.80
N VAL A 465 0.14 -13.89 6.15
CA VAL A 465 -0.90 -12.92 6.44
C VAL A 465 -1.74 -12.67 5.19
N ARG A 466 -3.05 -12.68 5.36
CA ARG A 466 -4.02 -12.15 4.41
C ARG A 466 -4.26 -10.70 4.74
N PHE A 467 -4.20 -9.84 3.74
CA PHE A 467 -4.47 -8.41 3.83
C PHE A 467 -5.66 -8.05 2.97
N GLU A 468 -6.47 -7.12 3.46
CA GLU A 468 -7.50 -6.46 2.66
C GLU A 468 -7.61 -4.99 3.06
N VAL A 469 -7.77 -4.10 2.07
CA VAL A 469 -8.18 -2.71 2.30
C VAL A 469 -9.41 -2.44 1.46
N ILE A 470 -10.47 -1.97 2.11
CA ILE A 470 -11.71 -1.55 1.47
C ILE A 470 -11.96 -0.06 1.72
N LYS A 471 -12.57 0.60 0.74
CA LYS A 471 -13.01 1.99 0.81
C LYS A 471 -14.54 2.06 0.82
N PHE A 472 -15.06 3.07 1.52
CA PHE A 472 -16.48 3.44 1.55
C PHE A 472 -16.71 4.86 1.02
#